data_AF-A0A9K3M1X3-F1
#
_entry.id   AF-A0A9K3M1X3-F1
#
_cell.length_a   1.000
_cell.length_b   1.000
_cell.length_c   1.000
_cell.angle_alpha   90.00
_cell.angle_beta   90.00
_cell.angle_gamma   90.00
#
_symmetry.space_group_name_H-M   'P 1'
#
loop_
_entity.id
_entity.type
_entity.pdbx_description
1 polymer ?
#
loop_
_entity_poly.entity_id
_entity_poly.type
_entity_poly.pdbx_seq_one_letter_code
_entity_poly.pdbx_strand_id
1 'polypeptide(L)'
;MVCETGNRAMEVVQQHVTVFCRSMVKQVDERRFDESRIKPSRSSSSSSSLNRDNSSKKMVLSRRRVSLLLGSALLLCFVLLQHTFVNQSRFFDEIQLQEQHAIFLKTETTRTPSTRTTVSSISSLRKLANNGDKSKQRPSQRMDTSQQGSIIVNDAATATSAAAADNDNDDNDVTPNTTTTTACWPWSYNSDEWWTHHPTWKRSRVNDTHYCYQQIQNERQAALYQAIYDAQFRNANCKDVFRRHMWSSGLGADFMNVNRGLYQAVLFRRPFQITDQYPWHYAAGKDDNLANETTAACPSRDMYCYFLPLSKCPLGDESSDNETLLDVFSTEDTPLILPTNKNNNKNSSRSSNSINTDTNNDEPPYRYHIGDEAVYQWIFEYATRPQTWLWRKVYEYTQTRLNLTTPCMVMHVRRADVIHHSDGFARRYFSIAEYVNASKRADIISPYDDDDKVAPPNIFLITDDANAIGEALTEFPTYNWMYIRRKRYKADEGGWEEQTPSRDYVFEMTTLLSILELAPQCSAIVHGQSSFADLVIRSMESRRRRGNDLKVARVDDNITIYDPMNLHFRNVSKEYHR
;
A
#
# COMPACT_ATOMS: atom_id res chain seq x y z
N MET A 1 16.02 -25.88 -20.98
CA MET A 1 16.49 -25.76 -22.37
C MET A 1 16.42 -24.32 -22.88
N VAL A 2 15.23 -23.70 -23.05
CA VAL A 2 15.10 -22.31 -23.56
C VAL A 2 15.95 -21.29 -22.78
N CYS A 3 15.81 -21.23 -21.45
CA CYS A 3 16.60 -20.31 -20.60
C CYS A 3 18.11 -20.54 -20.68
N GLU A 4 18.54 -21.78 -20.92
CA GLU A 4 19.96 -22.17 -21.00
C GLU A 4 20.59 -21.73 -22.33
N THR A 5 19.82 -21.76 -23.42
CA THR A 5 20.21 -21.19 -24.72
C THR A 5 20.21 -19.66 -24.68
N GLY A 6 19.21 -19.04 -24.03
CA GLY A 6 19.14 -17.59 -23.83
C GLY A 6 20.35 -17.05 -23.05
N ASN A 7 20.69 -17.67 -21.92
CA ASN A 7 21.85 -17.27 -21.12
C ASN A 7 23.16 -17.33 -21.92
N ARG A 8 23.40 -18.40 -22.69
CA ARG A 8 24.60 -18.51 -23.54
C ARG A 8 24.64 -17.46 -24.67
N ALA A 9 23.51 -17.15 -25.29
CA ALA A 9 23.45 -16.10 -26.31
C ALA A 9 23.79 -14.72 -25.72
N MET A 10 23.28 -14.41 -24.52
CA MET A 10 23.56 -13.16 -23.82
C MET A 10 25.02 -13.05 -23.35
N GLU A 11 25.62 -14.14 -22.86
CA GLU A 11 27.03 -14.19 -22.49
C GLU A 11 27.94 -13.85 -23.69
N VAL A 12 27.60 -14.38 -24.88
CA VAL A 12 28.27 -14.07 -26.14
C VAL A 12 28.11 -12.59 -26.53
N VAL A 13 26.91 -12.00 -26.39
CA VAL A 13 26.69 -10.57 -26.67
C VAL A 13 27.52 -9.69 -25.72
N GLN A 14 27.52 -9.98 -24.42
CA GLN A 14 28.28 -9.21 -23.43
C GLN A 14 29.81 -9.30 -23.66
N GLN A 15 30.30 -10.48 -24.07
CA GLN A 15 31.70 -10.65 -24.49
C GLN A 15 32.02 -9.80 -25.74
N HIS A 16 31.17 -9.80 -26.76
CA HIS A 16 31.38 -8.99 -27.97
C HIS A 16 31.38 -7.48 -27.68
N VAL A 17 30.46 -6.97 -26.86
CA VAL A 17 30.44 -5.55 -26.45
C VAL A 17 31.71 -5.20 -25.66
N THR A 18 32.15 -6.09 -24.76
CA THR A 18 33.38 -5.90 -23.99
C THR A 18 34.64 -5.86 -24.89
N VAL A 19 34.73 -6.77 -25.86
CA VAL A 19 35.83 -6.81 -26.85
C VAL A 19 35.81 -5.57 -27.75
N PHE A 20 34.63 -5.11 -28.18
CA PHE A 20 34.47 -3.90 -28.98
C PHE A 20 34.94 -2.66 -28.23
N CYS A 21 34.49 -2.44 -26.99
CA CYS A 21 34.93 -1.30 -26.18
C CYS A 21 36.44 -1.36 -25.85
N ARG A 22 37.02 -2.55 -25.60
CA ARG A 22 38.48 -2.71 -25.45
C ARG A 22 39.24 -2.37 -26.74
N SER A 23 38.73 -2.79 -27.90
CA SER A 23 39.33 -2.47 -29.21
C SER A 23 39.30 -0.96 -29.50
N MET A 24 38.18 -0.30 -29.22
CA MET A 24 38.01 1.15 -29.33
C MET A 24 39.03 1.92 -28.48
N VAL A 25 39.18 1.55 -27.20
CA VAL A 25 40.19 2.16 -26.30
C VAL A 25 41.61 1.95 -26.83
N LYS A 26 41.94 0.72 -27.25
CA LYS A 26 43.27 0.38 -27.77
C LYS A 26 43.63 1.20 -29.02
N GLN A 27 42.70 1.37 -29.97
CA GLN A 27 42.94 2.19 -31.17
C GLN A 27 43.18 3.67 -30.85
N VAL A 28 42.60 4.20 -29.77
CA VAL A 28 42.84 5.58 -29.34
C VAL A 28 44.23 5.75 -28.73
N ASP A 29 44.70 4.79 -27.92
CA ASP A 29 46.05 4.82 -27.37
C ASP A 29 47.14 4.56 -28.43
N GLU A 30 46.90 3.69 -29.43
CA GLU A 30 47.87 3.47 -30.53
C GLU A 30 48.08 4.73 -31.37
N ARG A 31 47.02 5.50 -31.67
CA ARG A 31 47.14 6.81 -32.34
C ARG A 31 47.90 7.85 -31.51
N ARG A 32 47.83 7.75 -30.19
CA ARG A 32 48.57 8.62 -29.25
C ARG A 32 50.08 8.38 -29.30
N PHE A 33 50.50 7.17 -29.71
CA PHE A 33 51.90 6.77 -29.79
C PHE A 33 52.57 7.22 -31.10
N ASP A 34 51.82 7.35 -32.19
CA ASP A 34 52.38 7.70 -33.50
C ASP A 34 52.68 9.22 -33.62
N GLU A 35 51.86 10.08 -32.99
CA GLU A 35 52.14 11.53 -32.91
C GLU A 35 53.49 11.84 -32.21
N SER A 36 54.04 10.94 -31.39
CA SER A 36 55.31 11.16 -30.69
C SER A 36 56.57 10.87 -31.53
N ARG A 37 56.43 10.36 -32.76
CA ARG A 37 57.57 9.98 -33.62
C ARG A 37 58.03 11.03 -34.64
N ILE A 38 57.37 12.18 -34.74
CA ILE A 38 57.75 13.26 -35.65
C ILE A 38 59.03 13.95 -35.15
N LYS A 39 60.20 13.44 -35.57
CA LYS A 39 61.49 14.09 -35.34
C LYS A 39 61.59 15.38 -36.18
N PRO A 40 61.99 16.53 -35.60
CA PRO A 40 62.20 17.75 -36.37
C PRO A 40 63.45 17.60 -37.26
N SER A 41 63.29 17.82 -38.56
CA SER A 41 64.40 17.90 -39.50
C SER A 41 65.22 19.17 -39.24
N ARG A 42 66.54 19.00 -39.04
CA ARG A 42 67.49 20.12 -39.01
C ARG A 42 67.77 20.58 -40.43
N SER A 43 67.34 21.79 -40.77
CA SER A 43 67.93 22.59 -41.85
C SER A 43 68.53 23.88 -41.28
N SER A 44 69.60 24.35 -41.91
CA SER A 44 70.50 25.39 -41.39
C SER A 44 70.14 26.80 -41.86
N SER A 45 70.97 27.76 -41.44
CA SER A 45 71.19 29.09 -42.02
C SER A 45 70.12 30.19 -41.83
N SER A 46 70.45 31.07 -40.87
CA SER A 46 70.50 32.54 -40.97
C SER A 46 69.24 33.41 -41.19
N SER A 47 69.21 34.45 -40.34
CA SER A 47 68.67 35.82 -40.52
C SER A 47 67.22 36.15 -40.11
N SER A 48 67.13 37.31 -39.42
CA SER A 48 65.98 38.20 -39.17
C SER A 48 64.67 37.66 -38.55
N SER A 49 64.50 38.01 -37.27
CA SER A 49 63.33 38.65 -36.61
C SER A 49 61.88 38.43 -37.11
N LEU A 50 60.98 38.35 -36.11
CA LEU A 50 59.50 38.33 -36.12
C LEU A 50 58.82 36.96 -36.23
N ASN A 51 57.64 36.85 -35.60
CA ASN A 51 56.77 35.67 -35.44
C ASN A 51 57.32 34.48 -34.61
N ARG A 52 57.20 34.57 -33.28
CA ARG A 52 57.52 33.47 -32.34
C ARG A 52 56.38 33.08 -31.38
N ASP A 53 55.12 33.11 -31.83
CA ASP A 53 53.94 32.83 -30.98
C ASP A 53 52.95 31.76 -31.48
N ASN A 54 53.08 31.28 -32.73
CA ASN A 54 52.08 30.38 -33.34
C ASN A 54 52.38 28.87 -33.22
N SER A 55 53.53 28.48 -32.67
CA SER A 55 53.90 27.06 -32.51
C SER A 55 53.17 26.40 -31.32
N SER A 56 53.14 27.05 -30.15
CA SER A 56 52.57 26.49 -28.92
C SER A 56 51.06 26.24 -29.02
N LYS A 57 50.32 27.10 -29.73
CA LYS A 57 48.87 26.96 -29.92
C LYS A 57 48.47 25.69 -30.67
N LYS A 58 49.28 25.20 -31.62
CA LYS A 58 48.97 23.96 -32.37
C LYS A 58 49.03 22.71 -31.50
N MET A 59 49.99 22.61 -30.56
CA MET A 59 50.11 21.46 -29.65
C MET A 59 48.95 21.36 -28.65
N VAL A 60 48.45 22.49 -28.15
CA VAL A 60 47.30 22.54 -27.24
C VAL A 60 45.99 22.14 -27.95
N LEU A 61 45.84 22.50 -29.22
CA LEU A 61 44.68 22.14 -30.04
C LEU A 61 44.57 20.64 -30.36
N SER A 62 45.69 19.93 -30.58
CA SER A 62 45.65 18.46 -30.74
C SER A 62 45.16 17.77 -29.45
N ARG A 63 45.78 18.07 -28.30
CA ARG A 63 45.45 17.42 -27.01
C ARG A 63 43.98 17.58 -26.59
N ARG A 64 43.35 18.72 -26.90
CA ARG A 64 41.90 18.94 -26.67
C ARG A 64 41.02 18.06 -27.56
N ARG A 65 41.38 17.85 -28.84
CA ARG A 65 40.65 16.96 -29.75
C ARG A 65 40.72 15.49 -29.31
N VAL A 66 41.89 15.03 -28.88
CA VAL A 66 42.05 13.65 -28.37
C VAL A 66 41.20 13.42 -27.12
N SER A 67 41.16 14.37 -26.17
CA SER A 67 40.33 14.23 -24.96
C SER A 67 38.82 14.22 -25.28
N LEU A 68 38.37 15.04 -26.24
CA LEU A 68 36.97 15.05 -26.69
C LEU A 68 36.53 13.72 -27.34
N LEU A 69 37.40 13.13 -28.15
CA LEU A 69 37.14 11.82 -28.78
C LEU A 69 37.10 10.68 -27.73
N LEU A 70 38.00 10.73 -26.75
CA LEU A 70 38.03 9.77 -25.64
C LEU A 70 36.75 9.85 -24.78
N GLY A 71 36.31 11.07 -24.44
CA GLY A 71 35.05 11.29 -23.72
C GLY A 71 33.83 10.78 -24.50
N SER A 72 33.77 11.05 -25.81
CA SER A 72 32.67 10.60 -26.67
C SER A 72 32.63 9.07 -26.81
N ALA A 73 33.78 8.41 -26.91
CA ALA A 73 33.87 6.95 -26.99
C ALA A 73 33.46 6.26 -25.68
N LEU A 74 33.85 6.81 -24.54
CA LEU A 74 33.43 6.31 -23.22
C LEU A 74 31.93 6.49 -23.00
N LEU A 75 31.38 7.66 -23.38
CA LEU A 75 29.93 7.90 -23.32
C LEU A 75 29.15 6.92 -24.20
N LEU A 76 29.63 6.64 -25.42
CA LEU A 76 29.00 5.65 -26.31
C LEU A 76 29.02 4.24 -25.73
N CYS A 77 30.15 3.80 -25.16
CA CYS A 77 30.23 2.49 -24.48
C CYS A 77 29.31 2.42 -23.25
N PHE A 78 29.15 3.50 -22.50
CA PHE A 78 28.20 3.55 -21.37
C PHE A 78 26.75 3.42 -21.82
N VAL A 79 26.34 4.17 -22.87
CA VAL A 79 24.99 4.08 -23.45
C VAL A 79 24.70 2.69 -24.00
N LEU A 80 25.66 2.06 -24.70
CA LEU A 80 25.50 0.70 -25.21
C LEU A 80 25.34 -0.33 -24.08
N LEU A 81 26.10 -0.22 -22.99
CA LEU A 81 25.99 -1.09 -21.82
C LEU A 81 24.62 -0.93 -21.12
N GLN A 82 24.14 0.30 -20.94
CA GLN A 82 22.79 0.52 -20.39
C GLN A 82 21.70 -0.03 -21.32
N HIS A 83 21.83 0.16 -22.64
CA HIS A 83 20.85 -0.39 -23.59
C HIS A 83 20.83 -1.93 -23.60
N THR A 84 21.97 -2.61 -23.41
CA THR A 84 21.96 -4.08 -23.24
C THR A 84 21.34 -4.52 -21.91
N PHE A 85 21.52 -3.74 -20.83
CA PHE A 85 20.95 -4.06 -19.52
C PHE A 85 19.43 -3.84 -19.48
N VAL A 86 18.93 -2.78 -20.12
CA VAL A 86 17.48 -2.51 -20.27
C VAL A 86 16.80 -3.57 -21.15
N ASN A 87 17.44 -3.96 -22.26
CA ASN A 87 16.93 -5.06 -23.09
C ASN A 87 16.96 -6.42 -22.36
N GLN A 88 17.93 -6.65 -21.48
CA GLN A 88 17.99 -7.85 -20.64
C GLN A 88 16.76 -7.94 -19.71
N SER A 89 16.37 -6.84 -19.05
CA SER A 89 15.15 -6.82 -18.22
C SER A 89 13.92 -7.20 -19.05
N ARG A 90 13.69 -6.50 -20.17
CA ARG A 90 12.52 -6.73 -21.05
C ARG A 90 12.42 -8.16 -21.56
N PHE A 91 13.54 -8.81 -21.86
CA PHE A 91 13.57 -10.19 -22.32
C PHE A 91 13.14 -11.18 -21.23
N PHE A 92 13.48 -10.93 -19.96
CA PHE A 92 12.98 -11.73 -18.84
C PHE A 92 11.49 -11.50 -18.60
N ASP A 93 11.04 -10.24 -18.65
CA ASP A 93 9.62 -9.89 -18.51
C ASP A 93 8.74 -10.55 -19.59
N GLU A 94 9.21 -10.58 -20.85
CA GLU A 94 8.51 -11.19 -21.98
C GLU A 94 8.48 -12.73 -21.92
N ILE A 95 9.56 -13.37 -21.45
CA ILE A 95 9.57 -14.82 -21.17
C ILE A 95 8.58 -15.16 -20.05
N GLN A 96 8.56 -14.38 -18.97
CA GLN A 96 7.66 -14.59 -17.84
C GLN A 96 6.19 -14.48 -18.26
N LEU A 97 5.86 -13.53 -19.15
CA LEU A 97 4.53 -13.38 -19.73
C LEU A 97 4.14 -14.58 -20.62
N GLN A 98 5.07 -15.10 -21.43
CA GLN A 98 4.82 -16.27 -22.27
C GLN A 98 4.68 -17.57 -21.48
N GLU A 99 5.43 -17.75 -20.38
CA GLU A 99 5.25 -18.91 -19.50
C GLU A 99 3.89 -18.87 -18.79
N GLN A 100 3.40 -17.71 -18.35
CA GLN A 100 2.05 -17.58 -17.79
C GLN A 100 0.95 -17.94 -18.81
N HIS A 101 1.07 -17.47 -20.06
CA HIS A 101 0.15 -17.85 -21.15
C HIS A 101 0.19 -19.36 -21.46
N ALA A 102 1.38 -19.98 -21.43
CA ALA A 102 1.55 -21.41 -21.67
C ALA A 102 1.02 -22.29 -20.52
N ILE A 103 1.05 -21.80 -19.28
CA ILE A 103 0.46 -22.47 -18.11
C ILE A 103 -1.07 -22.42 -18.19
N PHE A 104 -1.65 -21.24 -18.49
CA PHE A 104 -3.09 -21.06 -18.65
C PHE A 104 -3.70 -22.05 -19.66
N LEU A 105 -3.09 -22.17 -20.84
CA LEU A 105 -3.52 -23.10 -21.89
C LEU A 105 -3.33 -24.58 -21.56
N LYS A 106 -2.50 -24.93 -20.55
CA LYS A 106 -2.28 -26.33 -20.12
C LYS A 106 -3.25 -26.79 -19.03
N THR A 107 -3.79 -25.86 -18.24
CA THR A 107 -4.75 -26.19 -17.17
C THR A 107 -6.11 -26.65 -17.67
N GLU A 108 -6.46 -26.35 -18.92
CA GLU A 108 -7.80 -26.63 -19.47
C GLU A 108 -7.97 -28.05 -20.03
N THR A 109 -6.88 -28.80 -20.30
CA THR A 109 -6.97 -30.06 -21.10
C THR A 109 -6.74 -31.38 -20.34
N THR A 110 -6.40 -31.38 -19.05
CA THR A 110 -6.13 -32.65 -18.32
C THR A 110 -6.66 -32.67 -16.89
N ARG A 111 -7.76 -33.41 -16.69
CA ARG A 111 -8.28 -33.79 -15.36
C ARG A 111 -8.52 -35.31 -15.30
N THR A 112 -7.56 -36.05 -14.77
CA THR A 112 -7.72 -37.45 -14.36
C THR A 112 -7.04 -37.68 -13.01
N PRO A 113 -7.58 -38.56 -12.14
CA PRO A 113 -7.08 -38.72 -10.77
C PRO A 113 -5.89 -39.68 -10.70
N SER A 114 -4.93 -39.39 -9.83
CA SER A 114 -3.80 -40.28 -9.53
C SER A 114 -3.59 -40.44 -8.02
N THR A 115 -2.89 -41.52 -7.67
CA THR A 115 -3.03 -42.24 -6.39
C THR A 115 -2.05 -41.84 -5.29
N ARG A 116 -2.50 -42.17 -4.07
CA ARG A 116 -1.83 -42.09 -2.76
C ARG A 116 -0.47 -42.81 -2.74
N THR A 117 0.57 -42.16 -2.20
CA THR A 117 1.83 -42.81 -1.80
C THR A 117 2.21 -42.38 -0.37
N THR A 118 2.46 -43.35 0.50
CA THR A 118 2.91 -43.16 1.88
C THR A 118 4.43 -43.35 2.00
N VAL A 119 5.13 -42.48 2.74
CA VAL A 119 6.50 -42.77 3.24
C VAL A 119 6.61 -42.34 4.70
N SER A 120 7.34 -43.14 5.48
CA SER A 120 7.47 -43.06 6.94
C SER A 120 8.75 -42.33 7.40
N SER A 121 8.61 -41.61 8.51
CA SER A 121 9.52 -41.50 9.66
C SER A 121 11.04 -41.74 9.48
N ILE A 122 11.86 -40.74 9.87
CA ILE A 122 13.14 -40.95 10.57
C ILE A 122 13.24 -39.95 11.74
N SER A 123 13.80 -40.41 12.86
CA SER A 123 14.07 -39.65 14.09
C SER A 123 15.55 -39.75 14.45
N SER A 124 16.18 -38.69 15.02
CA SER A 124 17.08 -38.79 16.20
C SER A 124 17.96 -37.56 16.50
N LEU A 125 18.01 -37.20 17.80
CA LEU A 125 19.19 -36.74 18.60
C LEU A 125 19.92 -35.41 18.23
N ARG A 126 20.69 -34.74 19.12
CA ARG A 126 20.55 -34.36 20.57
C ARG A 126 21.80 -33.52 20.96
N LYS A 127 21.63 -32.48 21.80
CA LYS A 127 22.72 -31.77 22.59
C LYS A 127 23.77 -31.04 21.72
N LEU A 128 24.52 -30.01 22.13
CA LEU A 128 24.73 -29.15 23.34
C LEU A 128 25.20 -27.75 22.77
N ALA A 129 25.53 -26.66 23.48
CA ALA A 129 25.83 -26.37 24.89
C ALA A 129 25.30 -24.97 25.32
N ASN A 130 25.96 -24.32 26.29
CA ASN A 130 25.70 -22.96 26.81
C ASN A 130 26.72 -21.93 26.31
N ASN A 131 26.29 -20.66 26.23
CA ASN A 131 26.89 -19.45 26.83
C ASN A 131 25.93 -18.29 26.50
N GLY A 132 25.65 -17.29 27.35
CA GLY A 132 26.23 -16.94 28.64
C GLY A 132 26.56 -15.45 28.67
N ASP A 133 25.54 -14.58 28.72
CA ASP A 133 25.74 -13.11 28.67
C ASP A 133 24.98 -12.36 29.77
N LYS A 134 25.52 -11.19 30.17
CA LYS A 134 25.18 -10.49 31.40
C LYS A 134 24.40 -9.20 31.16
N SER A 135 23.24 -9.16 31.82
CA SER A 135 22.36 -8.02 32.07
C SER A 135 22.99 -6.61 32.11
N LYS A 136 22.35 -5.67 31.42
CA LYS A 136 22.17 -4.28 31.89
C LYS A 136 20.70 -3.92 31.88
N GLN A 137 20.08 -3.84 33.06
CA GLN A 137 18.71 -3.34 33.23
C GLN A 137 18.69 -1.81 33.26
N ARG A 138 17.65 -1.20 32.69
CA ARG A 138 17.14 0.13 33.07
C ARG A 138 15.72 -0.03 33.63
N PRO A 139 15.30 0.81 34.60
CA PRO A 139 14.06 0.59 35.33
C PRO A 139 12.83 1.01 34.50
N SER A 140 11.86 0.12 34.38
CA SER A 140 10.50 0.48 33.99
C SER A 140 9.75 1.00 35.22
N GLN A 141 9.22 2.23 35.15
CA GLN A 141 8.30 2.73 36.17
C GLN A 141 6.92 2.12 35.94
N ARG A 142 6.54 1.21 36.84
CA ARG A 142 5.21 0.60 36.90
C ARG A 142 4.25 1.59 37.54
N MET A 143 3.32 2.16 36.77
CA MET A 143 2.12 2.78 37.34
C MET A 143 1.09 1.69 37.63
N ASP A 144 0.48 1.73 38.82
CA ASP A 144 -0.54 0.76 39.22
C ASP A 144 -1.89 1.06 38.55
N THR A 145 -2.28 0.22 37.59
CA THR A 145 -3.60 0.25 36.94
C THR A 145 -4.64 -0.48 37.79
N SER A 146 -5.26 0.23 38.73
CA SER A 146 -6.43 -0.25 39.49
C SER A 146 -7.62 0.73 39.47
N GLN A 147 -7.90 1.34 38.32
CA GLN A 147 -9.23 1.88 38.03
C GLN A 147 -9.99 0.92 37.12
N GLN A 148 -10.81 0.05 37.73
CA GLN A 148 -11.82 -0.69 36.99
C GLN A 148 -12.86 0.30 36.47
N GLY A 149 -12.79 0.63 35.18
CA GLY A 149 -13.86 1.35 34.51
C GLY A 149 -15.16 0.58 34.65
N SER A 150 -16.21 1.23 35.16
CA SER A 150 -17.54 0.64 35.26
C SER A 150 -18.00 0.24 33.86
N ILE A 151 -18.18 -1.06 33.61
CA ILE A 151 -18.89 -1.53 32.42
C ILE A 151 -20.35 -1.12 32.60
N ILE A 152 -20.72 0.02 32.03
CA ILE A 152 -22.13 0.42 31.95
C ILE A 152 -22.78 -0.47 30.91
N VAL A 153 -23.29 -1.61 31.37
CA VAL A 153 -24.27 -2.41 30.62
C VAL A 153 -25.53 -1.57 30.55
N ASN A 154 -25.67 -0.79 29.48
CA ASN A 154 -26.88 -0.02 29.21
C ASN A 154 -28.00 -0.99 28.80
N ASP A 155 -28.77 -1.46 29.78
CA ASP A 155 -30.08 -2.05 29.53
C ASP A 155 -30.98 -1.00 28.85
N ALA A 156 -31.10 -1.14 27.52
CA ALA A 156 -32.07 -0.49 26.61
C ALA A 156 -32.67 0.86 27.06
N ALA A 157 -31.83 1.86 27.36
CA ALA A 157 -32.28 3.23 27.57
C ALA A 157 -32.85 3.79 26.23
N THR A 158 -34.15 4.07 26.21
CA THR A 158 -34.89 4.49 25.02
C THR A 158 -34.47 5.87 24.52
N ALA A 159 -33.50 5.91 23.62
CA ALA A 159 -33.11 7.14 22.92
C ALA A 159 -34.15 7.48 21.83
N THR A 160 -35.17 8.26 22.19
CA THR A 160 -36.11 8.85 21.24
C THR A 160 -35.42 9.92 20.38
N SER A 161 -34.75 9.50 19.31
CA SER A 161 -34.43 10.38 18.18
C SER A 161 -35.67 10.53 17.30
N ALA A 162 -36.16 11.76 17.15
CA ALA A 162 -37.24 12.07 16.23
C ALA A 162 -36.78 11.92 14.77
N ALA A 163 -36.93 10.72 14.21
CA ALA A 163 -36.93 10.51 12.77
C ALA A 163 -38.33 10.86 12.24
N ALA A 164 -38.41 11.50 11.06
CA ALA A 164 -39.68 11.77 10.41
C ALA A 164 -40.39 10.44 10.10
N ALA A 165 -41.70 10.39 10.37
CA ALA A 165 -42.50 9.21 10.12
C ALA A 165 -42.72 9.05 8.60
N ASP A 166 -42.23 7.94 8.06
CA ASP A 166 -42.71 7.39 6.79
C ASP A 166 -43.42 6.07 7.13
N ASN A 167 -44.69 5.97 6.77
CA ASN A 167 -45.57 4.87 7.16
C ASN A 167 -45.65 3.84 6.05
N ASP A 168 -44.77 2.84 6.06
CA ASP A 168 -45.02 1.57 5.37
C ASP A 168 -45.04 0.43 6.40
N ASN A 169 -46.22 -0.15 6.57
CA ASN A 169 -46.42 -1.42 7.26
C ASN A 169 -46.23 -2.54 6.23
N ASP A 170 -45.16 -3.33 6.34
CA ASP A 170 -45.27 -4.77 6.09
C ASP A 170 -44.11 -5.58 6.70
N ASP A 171 -44.38 -6.87 6.88
CA ASP A 171 -43.54 -7.97 7.35
C ASP A 171 -42.94 -7.96 8.78
N ASN A 172 -43.63 -8.71 9.64
CA ASN A 172 -43.15 -9.16 10.94
C ASN A 172 -42.23 -10.39 10.81
N ASP A 173 -40.91 -10.17 10.74
CA ASP A 173 -39.92 -11.20 11.15
C ASP A 173 -39.05 -10.68 12.31
N VAL A 174 -39.66 -10.61 13.50
CA VAL A 174 -39.00 -10.22 14.74
C VAL A 174 -38.16 -11.40 15.25
N THR A 175 -37.03 -11.62 14.59
CA THR A 175 -35.95 -12.44 15.14
C THR A 175 -35.52 -11.89 16.51
N PRO A 176 -35.18 -12.74 17.49
CA PRO A 176 -34.93 -12.30 18.85
C PRO A 176 -33.72 -11.37 18.89
N ASN A 177 -33.93 -10.14 19.37
CA ASN A 177 -32.89 -9.12 19.57
C ASN A 177 -31.76 -9.67 20.44
N THR A 178 -30.70 -10.17 19.81
CA THR A 178 -29.43 -10.45 20.48
C THR A 178 -28.84 -9.12 20.93
N THR A 179 -28.98 -8.82 22.23
CA THR A 179 -28.48 -7.58 22.84
C THR A 179 -26.98 -7.44 22.59
N THR A 180 -26.61 -6.54 21.68
CA THR A 180 -25.23 -6.39 21.24
C THR A 180 -24.40 -5.71 22.33
N THR A 181 -23.57 -6.51 23.02
CA THR A 181 -22.72 -6.03 24.11
C THR A 181 -21.86 -4.86 23.62
N THR A 182 -22.07 -3.71 24.24
CA THR A 182 -21.42 -2.44 23.92
C THR A 182 -20.72 -1.92 25.19
N ALA A 183 -19.50 -1.42 25.05
CA ALA A 183 -18.72 -0.84 26.14
C ALA A 183 -18.23 0.55 25.71
N CYS A 184 -18.48 1.57 26.54
CA CYS A 184 -18.19 2.97 26.22
C CYS A 184 -17.29 3.60 27.29
N TRP A 185 -16.39 4.48 26.84
CA TRP A 185 -15.46 5.21 27.69
C TRP A 185 -15.46 6.71 27.35
N PRO A 186 -15.26 7.60 28.33
CA PRO A 186 -15.10 9.03 28.06
C PRO A 186 -13.76 9.28 27.36
N TRP A 187 -13.68 10.32 26.53
CA TRP A 187 -12.44 10.70 25.82
C TRP A 187 -11.21 11.04 26.69
N SER A 188 -11.38 11.11 28.02
CA SER A 188 -10.30 11.25 29.01
C SER A 188 -9.67 9.92 29.42
N TYR A 189 -10.31 8.79 29.12
CA TYR A 189 -9.79 7.45 29.36
C TYR A 189 -9.02 6.97 28.12
N ASN A 190 -7.90 6.26 28.32
CA ASN A 190 -7.21 5.58 27.24
C ASN A 190 -7.49 4.07 27.32
N SER A 191 -8.12 3.51 26.29
CA SER A 191 -8.47 2.09 26.20
C SER A 191 -7.58 1.29 25.23
N ASP A 192 -6.43 1.82 24.82
CA ASP A 192 -5.56 1.21 23.81
C ASP A 192 -5.05 -0.18 24.24
N GLU A 193 -4.61 -0.32 25.50
CA GLU A 193 -4.20 -1.61 26.07
C GLU A 193 -5.39 -2.59 26.13
N TRP A 194 -6.55 -2.13 26.60
CA TRP A 194 -7.76 -2.95 26.66
C TRP A 194 -8.13 -3.46 25.27
N TRP A 195 -8.23 -2.58 24.26
CA TRP A 195 -8.65 -2.97 22.92
C TRP A 195 -7.62 -3.83 22.19
N THR A 196 -6.33 -3.61 22.45
CA THR A 196 -5.25 -4.51 21.97
C THR A 196 -5.53 -5.96 22.38
N HIS A 197 -6.00 -6.18 23.61
CA HIS A 197 -6.28 -7.50 24.18
C HIS A 197 -7.74 -8.01 24.00
N HIS A 198 -8.61 -7.23 23.35
CA HIS A 198 -10.01 -7.60 23.06
C HIS A 198 -10.25 -7.65 21.54
N PRO A 199 -9.63 -8.61 20.81
CA PRO A 199 -9.67 -8.63 19.35
C PRO A 199 -11.05 -8.89 18.77
N THR A 200 -11.98 -9.49 19.54
CA THR A 200 -13.37 -9.73 19.11
C THR A 200 -14.27 -8.49 19.21
N TRP A 201 -13.70 -7.31 19.50
CA TRP A 201 -14.39 -6.03 19.61
C TRP A 201 -13.92 -5.05 18.55
N LYS A 202 -14.85 -4.30 17.98
CA LYS A 202 -14.58 -3.23 17.01
C LYS A 202 -15.17 -1.90 17.43
N ARG A 203 -14.69 -0.81 16.83
CA ARG A 203 -15.24 0.55 17.01
C ARG A 203 -16.74 0.54 16.73
N SER A 204 -17.48 1.30 17.54
CA SER A 204 -18.93 1.50 17.43
C SER A 204 -19.23 3.00 17.45
N ARG A 205 -20.34 3.41 18.06
CA ARG A 205 -20.79 4.81 18.16
C ARG A 205 -19.76 5.70 18.85
N VAL A 206 -19.72 6.96 18.45
CA VAL A 206 -18.83 8.01 18.96
C VAL A 206 -19.63 9.32 19.03
N ASN A 207 -19.37 10.13 20.06
CA ASN A 207 -19.89 11.48 20.19
C ASN A 207 -18.88 12.39 20.91
N ASP A 208 -19.24 13.64 21.19
CA ASP A 208 -18.37 14.64 21.82
C ASP A 208 -17.87 14.26 23.22
N THR A 209 -18.54 13.32 23.89
CA THR A 209 -18.28 12.96 25.29
C THR A 209 -17.61 11.59 25.45
N HIS A 210 -18.01 10.62 24.63
CA HIS A 210 -17.64 9.21 24.76
C HIS A 210 -17.42 8.55 23.40
N TYR A 211 -16.63 7.49 23.41
CA TYR A 211 -16.43 6.57 22.30
C TYR A 211 -16.72 5.14 22.77
N CYS A 212 -17.25 4.31 21.87
CA CYS A 212 -17.74 2.98 22.21
C CYS A 212 -17.14 1.88 21.33
N TYR A 213 -17.06 0.69 21.89
CA TYR A 213 -16.77 -0.56 21.20
C TYR A 213 -17.97 -1.49 21.28
N GLN A 214 -18.12 -2.34 20.28
CA GLN A 214 -19.13 -3.39 20.22
C GLN A 214 -18.48 -4.73 19.86
N GLN A 215 -19.04 -5.81 20.38
CA GLN A 215 -18.62 -7.15 19.98
C GLN A 215 -18.93 -7.39 18.49
N ILE A 216 -17.99 -8.01 17.78
CA ILE A 216 -18.10 -8.33 16.35
C ILE A 216 -19.16 -9.43 16.17
N GLN A 217 -20.24 -9.09 15.47
CA GLN A 217 -21.38 -10.00 15.23
C GLN A 217 -21.10 -11.03 14.12
N ASN A 218 -20.16 -10.74 13.21
CA ASN A 218 -19.76 -11.69 12.17
C ASN A 218 -18.75 -12.68 12.77
N GLU A 219 -19.20 -13.91 13.03
CA GLU A 219 -18.37 -14.98 13.61
C GLU A 219 -17.07 -15.24 12.83
N ARG A 220 -17.11 -15.15 11.49
CA ARG A 220 -15.92 -15.32 10.64
C ARG A 220 -14.90 -14.19 10.83
N GLN A 221 -15.37 -12.95 10.95
CA GLN A 221 -14.51 -11.79 11.26
C GLN A 221 -13.92 -11.92 12.67
N ALA A 222 -14.75 -12.26 13.66
CA ALA A 222 -14.32 -12.42 15.06
C ALA A 222 -13.30 -13.57 15.22
N ALA A 223 -13.51 -14.70 14.54
CA ALA A 223 -12.60 -15.84 14.53
C ALA A 223 -11.25 -15.48 13.88
N LEU A 224 -11.27 -14.76 12.75
CA LEU A 224 -10.05 -14.27 12.11
C LEU A 224 -9.26 -13.33 13.03
N TYR A 225 -9.94 -12.39 13.71
CA TYR A 225 -9.27 -11.45 14.63
C TYR A 225 -8.69 -12.15 15.85
N GLN A 226 -9.40 -13.15 16.39
CA GLN A 226 -8.87 -13.99 17.45
C GLN A 226 -7.65 -14.80 16.97
N ALA A 227 -7.64 -15.30 15.73
CA ALA A 227 -6.52 -16.05 15.17
C ALA A 227 -5.28 -15.16 14.93
N ILE A 228 -5.47 -13.93 14.44
CA ILE A 228 -4.39 -12.92 14.36
C ILE A 228 -3.85 -12.66 15.76
N TYR A 229 -4.70 -12.28 16.72
CA TYR A 229 -4.29 -12.01 18.09
C TYR A 229 -3.57 -13.20 18.74
N ASP A 230 -4.00 -14.44 18.47
CA ASP A 230 -3.36 -15.62 19.02
C ASP A 230 -1.97 -15.87 18.43
N ALA A 231 -1.76 -15.61 17.13
CA ALA A 231 -0.43 -15.64 16.50
C ALA A 231 0.48 -14.51 17.00
N GLN A 232 -0.08 -13.34 17.34
CA GLN A 232 0.66 -12.11 17.65
C GLN A 232 0.93 -11.82 19.13
N PHE A 233 0.04 -12.28 20.02
CA PHE A 233 0.10 -11.97 21.46
C PHE A 233 0.06 -13.22 22.31
N ARG A 234 -0.88 -14.14 22.09
CA ARG A 234 -1.03 -15.33 22.95
C ARG A 234 0.14 -16.30 22.78
N ASN A 235 0.36 -16.76 21.56
CA ASN A 235 1.29 -17.84 21.21
C ASN A 235 2.58 -17.36 20.53
N ALA A 236 2.75 -16.05 20.34
CA ALA A 236 3.87 -15.48 19.59
C ALA A 236 5.24 -15.91 20.12
N ASN A 237 6.01 -16.56 19.24
CA ASN A 237 7.43 -16.89 19.44
C ASN A 237 8.30 -15.75 18.88
N CYS A 238 8.72 -14.82 19.73
CA CYS A 238 9.49 -13.65 19.27
C CYS A 238 10.94 -13.94 18.83
N LYS A 239 11.33 -15.22 18.74
CA LYS A 239 12.56 -15.67 18.06
C LYS A 239 12.35 -15.97 16.58
N ASP A 240 11.10 -15.96 16.12
CA ASP A 240 10.69 -16.41 14.80
C ASP A 240 9.53 -15.52 14.30
N VAL A 241 9.89 -14.35 13.78
CA VAL A 241 8.96 -13.24 13.49
C VAL A 241 9.06 -12.87 12.02
N PHE A 242 7.93 -12.87 11.31
CA PHE A 242 7.88 -12.27 9.98
C PHE A 242 8.10 -10.76 10.07
N ARG A 243 9.13 -10.26 9.39
CA ARG A 243 9.45 -8.84 9.34
C ARG A 243 9.18 -8.28 7.95
N ARG A 244 8.61 -7.08 7.88
CA ARG A 244 8.48 -6.28 6.66
C ARG A 244 8.69 -4.80 7.00
N HIS A 245 9.45 -4.08 6.17
CA HIS A 245 9.46 -2.62 6.24
C HIS A 245 8.17 -2.04 5.63
N MET A 246 7.83 -0.80 5.99
CA MET A 246 6.84 -0.01 5.25
C MET A 246 7.47 0.41 3.91
N TRP A 247 6.75 0.27 2.79
CA TRP A 247 7.29 0.61 1.47
C TRP A 247 7.40 2.12 1.25
N SER A 248 6.66 2.92 2.02
CA SER A 248 6.62 4.38 1.88
C SER A 248 6.16 4.82 0.48
N SER A 249 5.33 3.99 -0.17
CA SER A 249 4.80 4.12 -1.55
C SER A 249 3.28 4.37 -1.58
N GLY A 250 2.79 5.10 -0.57
CA GLY A 250 1.39 5.50 -0.45
C GLY A 250 0.60 4.61 0.51
N LEU A 251 -0.31 5.23 1.27
CA LEU A 251 -1.03 4.59 2.38
C LEU A 251 -1.68 3.25 2.01
N GLY A 252 -2.29 3.15 0.83
CA GLY A 252 -2.91 1.90 0.35
C GLY A 252 -1.92 0.80 0.01
N ALA A 253 -0.77 1.15 -0.59
CA ALA A 253 0.27 0.17 -0.92
C ALA A 253 0.99 -0.32 0.35
N ASP A 254 1.31 0.61 1.26
CA ASP A 254 1.86 0.30 2.58
C ASP A 254 0.98 -0.70 3.34
N PHE A 255 -0.32 -0.43 3.46
CA PHE A 255 -1.22 -1.34 4.15
C PHE A 255 -1.48 -2.65 3.41
N MET A 256 -1.33 -2.71 2.08
CA MET A 256 -1.30 -3.98 1.35
C MET A 256 -0.13 -4.87 1.79
N ASN A 257 1.05 -4.28 1.98
CA ASN A 257 2.23 -5.00 2.49
C ASN A 257 2.02 -5.50 3.93
N VAL A 258 1.46 -4.65 4.80
CA VAL A 258 1.10 -4.99 6.19
C VAL A 258 0.07 -6.13 6.23
N ASN A 259 -1.00 -6.03 5.44
CA ASN A 259 -2.07 -7.03 5.39
C ASN A 259 -1.54 -8.40 4.95
N ARG A 260 -0.65 -8.43 3.94
CA ARG A 260 -0.02 -9.66 3.49
C ARG A 260 0.89 -10.27 4.57
N GLY A 261 1.64 -9.44 5.29
CA GLY A 261 2.44 -9.87 6.44
C GLY A 261 1.59 -10.51 7.54
N LEU A 262 0.47 -9.86 7.91
CA LEU A 262 -0.49 -10.40 8.88
C LEU A 262 -1.17 -11.70 8.40
N TYR A 263 -1.55 -11.80 7.12
CA TYR A 263 -2.12 -13.03 6.57
C TYR A 263 -1.14 -14.21 6.67
N GLN A 264 0.12 -13.99 6.27
CA GLN A 264 1.19 -14.99 6.40
C GLN A 264 1.41 -15.37 7.88
N ALA A 265 1.34 -14.41 8.79
CA ALA A 265 1.44 -14.64 10.23
C ALA A 265 0.39 -15.64 10.75
N VAL A 266 -0.87 -15.48 10.34
CA VAL A 266 -1.95 -16.42 10.71
C VAL A 266 -1.74 -17.79 10.07
N LEU A 267 -1.38 -17.81 8.77
CA LEU A 267 -1.19 -19.05 8.01
C LEU A 267 -0.09 -19.94 8.60
N PHE A 268 1.07 -19.36 8.90
CA PHE A 268 2.23 -20.09 9.44
C PHE A 268 2.30 -20.09 10.98
N ARG A 269 1.37 -19.42 11.67
CA ARG A 269 1.32 -19.25 13.14
C ARG A 269 2.59 -18.62 13.73
N ARG A 270 3.28 -17.79 12.95
CA ARG A 270 4.44 -16.98 13.37
C ARG A 270 3.94 -15.55 13.63
N PRO A 271 4.43 -14.82 14.64
CA PRO A 271 4.15 -13.39 14.77
C PRO A 271 4.65 -12.60 13.55
N PHE A 272 4.10 -11.40 13.36
CA PHE A 272 4.47 -10.44 12.32
C PHE A 272 4.81 -9.11 12.97
N GLN A 273 5.82 -8.42 12.45
CA GLN A 273 6.27 -7.14 12.97
C GLN A 273 6.78 -6.24 11.83
N ILE A 274 6.62 -4.93 12.00
CA ILE A 274 7.20 -3.91 11.14
C ILE A 274 8.67 -3.72 11.52
N THR A 275 9.57 -3.56 10.54
CA THR A 275 10.97 -3.22 10.84
C THR A 275 11.12 -1.72 11.10
N ASP A 276 12.04 -1.38 12.00
CA ASP A 276 12.46 -0.01 12.35
C ASP A 276 13.61 0.52 11.47
N GLN A 277 14.08 -0.31 10.52
CA GLN A 277 15.18 0.00 9.61
C GLN A 277 14.91 1.22 8.72
N TYR A 278 13.67 1.42 8.29
CA TYR A 278 13.26 2.53 7.42
C TYR A 278 12.14 3.34 8.08
N PRO A 279 12.34 4.65 8.33
CA PRO A 279 11.27 5.53 8.78
C PRO A 279 10.12 5.55 7.77
N TRP A 280 8.89 5.47 8.27
CA TRP A 280 7.70 5.51 7.43
C TRP A 280 7.41 6.96 7.01
N HIS A 281 7.15 7.20 5.71
CA HIS A 281 6.88 8.53 5.15
C HIS A 281 5.68 9.27 5.79
N TYR A 282 4.78 8.55 6.45
CA TYR A 282 3.65 9.13 7.19
C TYR A 282 3.96 9.37 8.67
N ALA A 283 5.17 9.05 9.16
CA ALA A 283 5.58 9.20 10.55
C ALA A 283 6.92 9.96 10.73
N ALA A 284 7.67 10.21 9.67
CA ALA A 284 8.97 10.89 9.70
C ALA A 284 9.32 11.58 8.36
N GLY A 285 10.48 12.26 8.35
CA GLY A 285 11.06 12.90 7.17
C GLY A 285 11.07 12.01 5.93
N LYS A 286 10.56 12.53 4.81
CA LYS A 286 10.65 11.93 3.46
C LYS A 286 11.99 12.23 2.77
N ASP A 287 12.67 13.27 3.25
CA ASP A 287 14.04 13.62 2.85
C ASP A 287 15.06 12.70 3.57
N ASP A 288 15.78 11.85 2.85
CA ASP A 288 16.83 10.97 3.40
C ASP A 288 17.87 11.72 4.27
N ASN A 289 18.18 12.96 3.90
CA ASN A 289 19.15 13.82 4.58
C ASN A 289 18.56 14.59 5.78
N LEU A 290 17.26 14.47 6.04
CA LEU A 290 16.49 15.31 6.97
C LEU A 290 15.62 14.50 7.94
N ALA A 291 15.90 13.20 8.07
CA ALA A 291 15.43 12.31 9.14
C ALA A 291 16.01 12.66 10.53
N ASN A 292 16.18 13.95 10.83
CA ASN A 292 16.42 14.45 12.18
C ASN A 292 15.21 14.11 13.06
N GLU A 293 15.45 13.58 14.25
CA GLU A 293 14.41 13.13 15.19
C GLU A 293 13.36 14.20 15.52
N THR A 294 13.70 15.48 15.37
CA THR A 294 12.88 16.64 15.71
C THR A 294 11.61 16.83 14.87
N THR A 295 11.46 16.14 13.73
CA THR A 295 10.28 16.27 12.86
C THR A 295 9.37 15.04 12.87
N ALA A 296 9.76 13.94 13.52
CA ALA A 296 8.96 12.72 13.54
C ALA A 296 7.64 12.88 14.32
N ALA A 297 6.61 12.15 13.90
CA ALA A 297 5.33 12.06 14.60
C ALA A 297 5.46 11.43 16.00
N CYS A 298 6.37 10.46 16.14
CA CYS A 298 6.73 9.82 17.39
C CYS A 298 8.11 9.14 17.30
N PRO A 299 8.70 8.68 18.42
CA PRO A 299 10.04 8.09 18.43
C PRO A 299 10.23 6.81 17.60
N SER A 300 9.19 5.99 17.40
CA SER A 300 9.33 4.76 16.59
C SER A 300 9.40 5.04 15.08
N ARG A 301 8.90 6.20 14.63
CA ARG A 301 8.92 6.64 13.22
C ARG A 301 8.22 5.66 12.25
N ASP A 302 7.29 4.87 12.75
CA ASP A 302 6.59 3.80 12.04
C ASP A 302 5.06 3.94 12.18
N MET A 303 4.30 2.92 11.76
CA MET A 303 2.84 2.93 11.88
C MET A 303 2.34 2.91 13.34
N TYR A 304 3.17 2.51 14.31
CA TYR A 304 2.84 2.52 15.75
C TYR A 304 2.91 3.90 16.37
N CYS A 305 3.29 4.93 15.61
CA CYS A 305 2.93 6.30 15.98
C CYS A 305 1.41 6.49 16.04
N TYR A 306 0.61 5.73 15.28
CA TYR A 306 -0.80 6.02 15.02
C TYR A 306 -1.76 4.90 15.41
N PHE A 307 -1.35 3.66 15.17
CA PHE A 307 -2.18 2.47 15.32
C PHE A 307 -1.75 1.64 16.54
N LEU A 308 -2.63 0.76 17.00
CA LEU A 308 -2.30 -0.18 18.07
C LEU A 308 -1.17 -1.13 17.61
N PRO A 309 -0.31 -1.60 18.53
CA PRO A 309 0.70 -2.63 18.21
C PRO A 309 0.06 -3.85 17.55
N LEU A 310 0.66 -4.35 16.46
CA LEU A 310 0.20 -5.58 15.82
C LEU A 310 0.63 -6.83 16.59
N SER A 311 1.69 -6.74 17.39
CA SER A 311 2.36 -7.85 18.05
C SER A 311 2.94 -7.46 19.41
N LYS A 312 3.16 -8.45 20.29
CA LYS A 312 3.94 -8.26 21.52
C LYS A 312 5.45 -8.36 21.31
N CYS A 313 5.88 -8.80 20.13
CA CYS A 313 7.30 -8.98 19.84
C CYS A 313 7.98 -7.62 19.62
N PRO A 314 9.23 -7.43 20.12
CA PRO A 314 9.93 -6.16 19.92
C PRO A 314 10.15 -5.89 18.43
N LEU A 315 10.27 -4.61 18.09
CA LEU A 315 10.91 -4.18 16.83
C LEU A 315 12.32 -4.77 16.76
N GLY A 316 12.83 -4.94 15.55
CA GLY A 316 14.20 -5.39 15.35
C GLY A 316 14.58 -5.41 13.88
N ASP A 317 15.89 -5.29 13.66
CA ASP A 317 16.52 -5.17 12.36
C ASP A 317 16.13 -6.31 11.40
N GLU A 318 16.08 -6.01 10.10
CA GLU A 318 15.79 -6.98 9.04
C GLU A 318 16.91 -8.04 8.89
N SER A 319 18.07 -7.82 9.51
CA SER A 319 19.35 -8.49 9.22
C SER A 319 19.51 -9.94 9.71
N SER A 320 18.56 -10.54 10.43
CA SER A 320 18.67 -11.94 10.87
C SER A 320 18.05 -12.95 9.91
N ASP A 321 17.02 -12.55 9.16
CA ASP A 321 16.07 -13.47 8.53
C ASP A 321 16.10 -13.33 7.01
N ASN A 322 17.24 -13.65 6.39
CA ASN A 322 17.40 -13.85 4.94
C ASN A 322 16.64 -15.10 4.42
N GLU A 323 15.41 -15.36 4.90
CA GLU A 323 14.50 -16.28 4.22
C GLU A 323 14.13 -15.63 2.88
N THR A 324 14.61 -16.22 1.78
CA THR A 324 14.37 -15.75 0.41
C THR A 324 12.88 -15.68 0.11
N LEU A 325 12.33 -14.47 0.28
CA LEU A 325 10.89 -14.17 0.26
C LEU A 325 10.25 -14.31 -1.14
N LEU A 326 11.02 -14.69 -2.16
CA LEU A 326 10.58 -14.81 -3.55
C LEU A 326 9.61 -15.96 -3.82
N ASP A 327 9.70 -17.11 -3.14
CA ASP A 327 8.91 -18.30 -3.50
C ASP A 327 7.49 -18.34 -2.88
N VAL A 328 7.21 -17.53 -1.84
CA VAL A 328 5.89 -17.51 -1.16
C VAL A 328 4.92 -16.50 -1.82
N PHE A 329 5.07 -16.31 -3.14
CA PHE A 329 4.09 -15.63 -3.99
C PHE A 329 3.14 -16.64 -4.68
N SER A 330 3.54 -17.92 -4.79
CA SER A 330 2.71 -18.99 -5.36
C SER A 330 1.62 -19.53 -4.42
N THR A 331 1.41 -18.92 -3.24
CA THR A 331 0.47 -19.41 -2.21
C THR A 331 -0.96 -18.89 -2.37
N GLU A 332 -1.34 -18.32 -3.52
CA GLU A 332 -2.70 -17.84 -3.79
C GLU A 332 -3.76 -18.95 -3.59
N ASP A 333 -3.37 -20.20 -3.85
CA ASP A 333 -4.20 -21.40 -3.70
C ASP A 333 -4.19 -22.04 -2.30
N THR A 334 -3.45 -21.53 -1.31
CA THR A 334 -3.44 -22.13 0.05
C THR A 334 -4.58 -21.56 0.90
N PRO A 335 -5.69 -22.31 1.13
CA PRO A 335 -6.77 -21.79 1.93
C PRO A 335 -6.34 -21.69 3.40
N LEU A 336 -6.57 -20.53 4.02
CA LEU A 336 -6.44 -20.42 5.46
C LEU A 336 -7.56 -21.23 6.11
N ILE A 337 -7.19 -22.25 6.87
CA ILE A 337 -8.10 -23.08 7.66
C ILE A 337 -8.04 -22.60 9.10
N LEU A 338 -9.07 -21.86 9.54
CA LEU A 338 -9.16 -21.47 10.95
C LEU A 338 -9.63 -22.66 11.81
N PRO A 339 -9.02 -22.90 12.98
CA PRO A 339 -9.48 -23.93 13.89
C PRO A 339 -10.88 -23.58 14.40
N THR A 340 -11.84 -24.48 14.19
CA THR A 340 -13.18 -24.31 14.77
C THR A 340 -13.13 -24.43 16.28
N ASN A 341 -13.82 -23.53 16.97
CA ASN A 341 -13.96 -23.60 18.41
C ASN A 341 -15.02 -24.65 18.79
N LYS A 342 -14.75 -25.94 18.55
CA LYS A 342 -15.63 -27.10 18.87
C LYS A 342 -15.86 -27.31 20.38
N ASN A 343 -15.43 -26.38 21.25
CA ASN A 343 -15.62 -26.43 22.69
C ASN A 343 -16.83 -25.59 23.13
N ASN A 344 -18.05 -26.14 23.05
CA ASN A 344 -19.18 -25.80 23.94
C ASN A 344 -20.43 -26.67 23.69
N ASN A 345 -20.31 -28.01 23.80
CA ASN A 345 -21.51 -28.85 24.01
C ASN A 345 -21.23 -30.22 24.68
N LYS A 346 -20.28 -30.29 25.62
CA LYS A 346 -20.16 -31.43 26.55
C LYS A 346 -21.09 -31.25 27.75
N ASN A 347 -22.40 -31.32 27.52
CA ASN A 347 -23.40 -31.49 28.59
C ASN A 347 -24.76 -32.08 28.12
N SER A 348 -24.80 -32.77 26.97
CA SER A 348 -25.92 -33.65 26.63
C SER A 348 -25.61 -35.08 27.05
N SER A 349 -26.11 -35.46 28.23
CA SER A 349 -26.03 -36.83 28.74
C SER A 349 -27.22 -37.65 28.24
N ARG A 350 -26.97 -38.92 27.86
CA ARG A 350 -27.95 -39.93 27.38
C ARG A 350 -28.61 -39.67 26.01
N SER A 351 -28.21 -40.43 25.01
CA SER A 351 -28.84 -41.75 24.79
C SER A 351 -27.92 -42.66 23.96
N SER A 352 -27.87 -43.94 24.32
CA SER A 352 -27.10 -44.95 23.60
C SER A 352 -27.84 -45.44 22.34
N ASN A 353 -27.10 -46.10 21.45
CA ASN A 353 -27.56 -46.91 20.31
C ASN A 353 -27.90 -46.19 18.99
N SER A 354 -26.85 -45.84 18.23
CA SER A 354 -26.80 -46.12 16.79
C SER A 354 -25.35 -46.17 16.32
N ILE A 355 -24.91 -47.31 15.78
CA ILE A 355 -23.61 -47.44 15.11
C ILE A 355 -23.86 -47.22 13.62
N ASN A 356 -23.85 -45.95 13.19
CA ASN A 356 -23.67 -45.61 11.78
C ASN A 356 -22.25 -45.10 11.57
N THR A 357 -21.46 -45.86 10.82
CA THR A 357 -20.09 -45.51 10.43
C THR A 357 -20.11 -44.58 9.22
N ASP A 358 -20.67 -43.38 9.38
CA ASP A 358 -20.47 -42.28 8.42
C ASP A 358 -19.11 -41.62 8.69
N THR A 359 -18.06 -42.26 8.19
CA THR A 359 -16.69 -41.76 8.29
C THR A 359 -16.43 -40.65 7.27
N ASN A 360 -15.98 -39.50 7.80
CA ASN A 360 -15.02 -38.59 7.15
C ASN A 360 -15.53 -37.68 6.02
N ASN A 361 -16.43 -36.75 6.33
CA ASN A 361 -16.51 -35.44 5.67
C ASN A 361 -16.60 -34.29 6.70
N ASP A 362 -15.81 -34.39 7.79
CA ASP A 362 -15.48 -33.27 8.70
C ASP A 362 -14.54 -32.27 7.98
N GLU A 363 -14.98 -31.71 6.85
CA GLU A 363 -14.26 -30.61 6.21
C GLU A 363 -14.33 -29.39 7.15
N PRO A 364 -13.20 -28.73 7.48
CA PRO A 364 -13.24 -27.60 8.40
C PRO A 364 -14.10 -26.47 7.79
N PRO A 365 -15.15 -26.00 8.47
CA PRO A 365 -16.24 -25.22 7.84
C PRO A 365 -15.88 -23.80 7.40
N TYR A 366 -14.61 -23.40 7.53
CA TYR A 366 -14.09 -22.11 7.09
C TYR A 366 -12.73 -22.31 6.39
N ARG A 367 -12.78 -22.36 5.05
CA ARG A 367 -11.64 -22.02 4.18
C ARG A 367 -11.76 -20.56 3.80
N TYR A 368 -10.66 -19.82 3.87
CA TYR A 368 -10.55 -18.47 3.33
C TYR A 368 -9.50 -18.47 2.22
N HIS A 369 -9.79 -17.78 1.12
CA HIS A 369 -8.84 -17.57 0.02
C HIS A 369 -8.28 -16.15 0.10
N ILE A 370 -7.07 -15.90 -0.41
CA ILE A 370 -6.48 -14.55 -0.44
C ILE A 370 -7.32 -13.60 -1.32
N GLY A 371 -8.01 -14.14 -2.33
CA GLY A 371 -8.99 -13.41 -3.14
C GLY A 371 -10.36 -13.16 -2.49
N ASP A 372 -10.58 -13.56 -1.23
CA ASP A 372 -11.78 -13.14 -0.49
C ASP A 372 -11.58 -11.69 -0.02
N GLU A 373 -12.20 -10.78 -0.76
CA GLU A 373 -12.19 -9.33 -0.52
C GLU A 373 -12.56 -8.96 0.92
N ALA A 374 -13.48 -9.69 1.55
CA ALA A 374 -13.88 -9.45 2.93
C ALA A 374 -12.75 -9.79 3.91
N VAL A 375 -11.95 -10.82 3.64
CA VAL A 375 -10.81 -11.21 4.49
C VAL A 375 -9.71 -10.15 4.45
N TYR A 376 -9.36 -9.67 3.25
CA TYR A 376 -8.40 -8.57 3.11
C TYR A 376 -8.88 -7.32 3.86
N GLN A 377 -10.16 -6.95 3.70
CA GLN A 377 -10.73 -5.80 4.39
C GLN A 377 -10.77 -5.99 5.92
N TRP A 378 -11.05 -7.19 6.41
CA TRP A 378 -10.99 -7.45 7.85
C TRP A 378 -9.55 -7.34 8.38
N ILE A 379 -8.55 -7.87 7.68
CA ILE A 379 -7.14 -7.72 8.08
C ILE A 379 -6.74 -6.24 8.09
N PHE A 380 -7.16 -5.45 7.09
CA PHE A 380 -6.97 -4.01 7.07
C PHE A 380 -7.59 -3.32 8.30
N GLU A 381 -8.85 -3.61 8.62
CA GLU A 381 -9.55 -3.09 9.79
C GLU A 381 -8.86 -3.48 11.13
N TYR A 382 -8.24 -4.66 11.21
CA TYR A 382 -7.45 -5.08 12.38
C TYR A 382 -6.11 -4.33 12.47
N ALA A 383 -5.46 -4.13 11.32
CA ALA A 383 -4.16 -3.47 11.23
C ALA A 383 -4.24 -1.96 11.48
N THR A 384 -5.36 -1.34 11.08
CA THR A 384 -5.61 0.10 11.19
C THR A 384 -6.41 0.51 12.42
N ARG A 385 -6.46 -0.31 13.48
CA ARG A 385 -7.06 0.06 14.77
C ARG A 385 -6.32 1.28 15.34
N PRO A 386 -6.91 2.49 15.36
CA PRO A 386 -6.21 3.69 15.78
C PRO A 386 -6.02 3.70 17.30
N GLN A 387 -4.97 4.35 17.76
CA GLN A 387 -4.84 4.75 19.16
C GLN A 387 -5.96 5.75 19.53
N THR A 388 -6.36 5.76 20.80
CA THR A 388 -7.50 6.53 21.31
C THR A 388 -7.35 8.02 21.01
N TRP A 389 -6.13 8.57 21.13
CA TRP A 389 -5.85 9.97 20.83
C TRP A 389 -6.03 10.30 19.34
N LEU A 390 -5.67 9.39 18.43
CA LEU A 390 -5.80 9.60 16.98
C LEU A 390 -7.26 9.49 16.56
N TRP A 391 -7.98 8.52 17.11
CA TRP A 391 -9.41 8.38 16.89
C TRP A 391 -10.15 9.66 17.32
N ARG A 392 -9.80 10.21 18.49
CA ARG A 392 -10.32 11.51 18.95
C ARG A 392 -9.97 12.63 17.98
N LYS A 393 -8.70 12.75 17.56
CA LYS A 393 -8.25 13.82 16.64
C LYS A 393 -8.96 13.74 15.28
N VAL A 394 -9.22 12.53 14.76
CA VAL A 394 -10.01 12.29 13.55
C VAL A 394 -11.49 12.67 13.77
N TYR A 395 -12.08 12.30 14.90
CA TYR A 395 -13.45 12.71 15.25
C TYR A 395 -13.58 14.24 15.28
N GLU A 396 -12.76 14.93 16.08
CA GLU A 396 -12.76 16.39 16.18
C GLU A 396 -12.50 17.08 14.82
N TYR A 397 -11.62 16.51 13.99
CA TYR A 397 -11.34 17.02 12.66
C TYR A 397 -12.53 16.86 11.70
N THR A 398 -13.20 15.69 11.68
CA THR A 398 -14.39 15.49 10.82
C THR A 398 -15.53 16.43 11.20
N GLN A 399 -15.86 16.55 12.50
CA GLN A 399 -16.94 17.44 12.96
C GLN A 399 -16.72 18.91 12.63
N THR A 400 -15.46 19.38 12.65
CA THR A 400 -15.13 20.81 12.48
C THR A 400 -14.81 21.23 11.04
N ARG A 401 -14.54 20.29 10.13
CA ARG A 401 -13.99 20.61 8.79
C ARG A 401 -14.96 20.47 7.63
N LEU A 402 -15.94 19.57 7.71
CA LEU A 402 -16.87 19.35 6.61
C LEU A 402 -18.19 18.76 7.12
N ASN A 403 -19.28 19.50 6.90
CA ASN A 403 -20.63 18.94 7.02
C ASN A 403 -21.03 18.39 5.64
N LEU A 404 -21.24 17.08 5.53
CA LEU A 404 -21.64 16.44 4.27
C LEU A 404 -23.15 16.55 4.06
N THR A 405 -23.56 17.00 2.88
CA THR A 405 -24.96 17.02 2.45
C THR A 405 -25.26 15.71 1.71
N THR A 406 -26.16 14.90 2.26
CA THR A 406 -26.60 13.63 1.66
C THR A 406 -27.94 13.77 0.92
N PRO A 407 -28.22 12.99 -0.15
CA PRO A 407 -27.35 11.97 -0.75
C PRO A 407 -26.16 12.60 -1.49
N CYS A 408 -25.00 11.95 -1.42
CA CYS A 408 -23.77 12.40 -2.08
C CYS A 408 -23.06 11.25 -2.80
N MET A 409 -22.18 11.62 -3.73
CA MET A 409 -21.15 10.74 -4.27
C MET A 409 -19.75 11.22 -3.88
N VAL A 410 -18.79 10.31 -3.82
CA VAL A 410 -17.37 10.61 -3.68
C VAL A 410 -16.75 10.77 -5.06
N MET A 411 -15.87 11.76 -5.24
CA MET A 411 -15.01 11.87 -6.43
C MET A 411 -13.55 11.88 -5.97
N HIS A 412 -12.78 10.84 -6.31
CA HIS A 412 -11.37 10.73 -5.92
C HIS A 412 -10.43 11.00 -7.10
N VAL A 413 -9.80 12.17 -7.08
CA VAL A 413 -8.93 12.71 -8.12
C VAL A 413 -7.48 12.74 -7.62
N ARG A 414 -6.62 11.88 -8.17
CA ARG A 414 -5.18 11.79 -7.86
C ARG A 414 -4.37 12.43 -9.00
N ARG A 415 -3.56 13.45 -8.69
CA ARG A 415 -2.83 14.24 -9.70
C ARG A 415 -1.37 14.58 -9.37
N ALA A 416 -0.96 14.67 -8.11
CA ALA A 416 0.33 15.31 -7.76
C ALA A 416 1.58 14.50 -8.17
N ASP A 417 1.48 13.17 -8.22
CA ASP A 417 2.56 12.26 -8.62
C ASP A 417 2.61 11.94 -10.12
N VAL A 418 1.58 12.35 -10.88
CA VAL A 418 1.32 11.91 -12.26
C VAL A 418 2.50 12.18 -13.22
N ILE A 419 3.26 13.26 -12.95
CA ILE A 419 4.37 13.75 -13.78
C ILE A 419 5.74 13.16 -13.37
N HIS A 420 5.89 12.62 -12.15
CA HIS A 420 7.20 12.29 -11.56
C HIS A 420 7.79 10.93 -11.93
N HIS A 421 7.09 10.14 -12.73
CA HIS A 421 7.56 8.84 -13.18
C HIS A 421 8.38 8.95 -14.48
N SER A 422 9.69 9.18 -14.35
CA SER A 422 10.63 9.33 -15.48
C SER A 422 10.72 8.13 -16.45
N ASP A 423 10.28 6.95 -16.02
CA ASP A 423 10.63 5.67 -16.65
C ASP A 423 9.42 4.87 -17.17
N GLY A 424 8.41 5.57 -17.70
CA GLY A 424 7.25 4.95 -18.35
C GLY A 424 6.08 4.57 -17.43
N PHE A 425 6.24 4.76 -16.12
CA PHE A 425 5.16 4.66 -15.13
C PHE A 425 4.34 5.96 -15.01
N ALA A 426 4.50 6.91 -15.93
CA ALA A 426 3.74 8.15 -15.97
C ALA A 426 2.24 7.85 -16.12
N ARG A 427 1.49 8.23 -15.09
CA ARG A 427 0.04 8.09 -15.08
C ARG A 427 -0.55 9.04 -16.13
N ARG A 428 -1.72 8.71 -16.65
CA ARG A 428 -2.53 9.66 -17.41
C ARG A 428 -3.12 10.71 -16.47
N TYR A 429 -3.05 11.98 -16.86
CA TYR A 429 -3.82 13.06 -16.27
C TYR A 429 -5.29 12.94 -16.69
N PHE A 430 -6.21 13.12 -15.75
CA PHE A 430 -7.65 13.13 -15.99
C PHE A 430 -8.26 14.45 -15.48
N SER A 431 -8.98 15.15 -16.35
CA SER A 431 -9.78 16.34 -16.07
C SER A 431 -11.00 16.00 -15.19
N ILE A 432 -11.50 16.95 -14.39
CA ILE A 432 -12.76 16.84 -13.66
C ILE A 432 -13.91 16.52 -14.63
N ALA A 433 -13.88 17.09 -15.83
CA ALA A 433 -14.83 16.77 -16.89
C ALA A 433 -14.86 15.26 -17.24
N GLU A 434 -13.72 14.58 -17.26
CA GLU A 434 -13.67 13.13 -17.47
C GLU A 434 -14.29 12.35 -16.29
N TYR A 435 -14.06 12.76 -15.03
CA TYR A 435 -14.73 12.15 -13.86
C TYR A 435 -16.25 12.39 -13.87
N VAL A 436 -16.70 13.59 -14.22
CA VAL A 436 -18.13 13.92 -14.37
C VAL A 436 -18.75 13.08 -15.50
N ASN A 437 -18.06 12.91 -16.62
CA ASN A 437 -18.54 12.05 -17.71
C ASN A 437 -18.57 10.56 -17.31
N ALA A 438 -17.60 10.08 -16.53
CA ALA A 438 -17.63 8.72 -15.98
C ALA A 438 -18.82 8.52 -15.01
N SER A 439 -19.13 9.50 -14.17
CA SER A 439 -20.30 9.46 -13.27
C SER A 439 -21.64 9.38 -14.01
N LYS A 440 -21.75 10.05 -15.17
CA LYS A 440 -22.93 9.99 -16.05
C LYS A 440 -23.04 8.65 -16.76
N ARG A 441 -21.93 8.12 -17.30
CA ARG A 441 -21.91 6.79 -17.97
C ARG A 441 -22.32 5.63 -17.06
N ALA A 442 -22.15 5.78 -15.74
CA ALA A 442 -22.47 4.77 -14.74
C ALA A 442 -23.81 5.00 -14.02
N ASP A 443 -24.67 5.91 -14.52
CA ASP A 443 -25.92 6.34 -13.87
C ASP A 443 -25.74 6.68 -12.38
N ILE A 444 -24.62 7.30 -12.01
CA ILE A 444 -24.37 7.84 -10.67
C ILE A 444 -24.94 9.26 -10.58
N ILE A 445 -24.64 10.09 -11.58
CA ILE A 445 -25.27 11.39 -11.79
C ILE A 445 -26.19 11.25 -12.99
N SER A 446 -27.48 11.51 -12.79
CA SER A 446 -28.43 11.60 -13.91
C SER A 446 -27.96 12.66 -14.92
N PRO A 447 -28.10 12.43 -16.24
CA PRO A 447 -28.05 13.52 -17.21
C PRO A 447 -28.94 14.66 -16.72
N TYR A 448 -28.42 15.88 -16.69
CA TYR A 448 -29.21 17.03 -16.28
C TYR A 448 -30.29 17.25 -17.34
N ASP A 449 -31.53 16.92 -17.00
CA ASP A 449 -32.69 17.23 -17.83
C ASP A 449 -33.04 18.69 -17.56
N ASP A 450 -32.91 19.55 -18.59
CA ASP A 450 -33.00 21.02 -18.45
C ASP A 450 -34.37 21.51 -17.92
N ASP A 451 -35.38 20.64 -17.94
CA ASP A 451 -36.78 20.96 -17.65
C ASP A 451 -37.24 20.61 -16.22
N ASP A 452 -36.42 19.91 -15.40
CA ASP A 452 -36.88 19.36 -14.11
C ASP A 452 -36.09 19.82 -12.86
N LYS A 453 -36.81 19.94 -11.74
CA LYS A 453 -36.38 20.62 -10.50
C LYS A 453 -35.45 19.79 -9.61
N VAL A 454 -34.57 19.00 -10.21
CA VAL A 454 -33.67 18.10 -9.49
C VAL A 454 -32.62 18.92 -8.74
N ALA A 455 -32.52 18.71 -7.43
CA ALA A 455 -31.51 19.36 -6.61
C ALA A 455 -30.09 19.01 -7.10
N PRO A 456 -29.14 19.95 -7.08
CA PRO A 456 -27.81 19.72 -7.65
C PRO A 456 -27.08 18.58 -6.93
N PRO A 457 -26.42 17.66 -7.66
CA PRO A 457 -25.62 16.58 -7.08
C PRO A 457 -24.62 17.08 -6.03
N ASN A 458 -24.65 16.46 -4.84
CA ASN A 458 -23.67 16.69 -3.80
C ASN A 458 -22.44 15.80 -4.05
N ILE A 459 -21.27 16.40 -4.25
CA ILE A 459 -20.03 15.69 -4.59
C ILE A 459 -18.97 15.95 -3.51
N PHE A 460 -18.57 14.89 -2.79
CA PHE A 460 -17.42 14.93 -1.89
C PHE A 460 -16.13 14.71 -2.70
N LEU A 461 -15.47 15.81 -3.06
CA LEU A 461 -14.21 15.81 -3.81
C LEU A 461 -13.02 15.54 -2.87
N ILE A 462 -12.39 14.39 -3.09
CA ILE A 462 -11.10 14.02 -2.51
C ILE A 462 -10.04 14.25 -3.57
N THR A 463 -9.09 15.13 -3.27
CA THR A 463 -7.94 15.37 -4.15
C THR A 463 -6.73 15.85 -3.35
N ASP A 464 -5.56 15.54 -3.90
CA ASP A 464 -4.22 15.99 -3.51
C ASP A 464 -3.83 17.32 -4.18
N ASP A 465 -4.38 17.60 -5.37
CA ASP A 465 -4.12 18.77 -6.20
C ASP A 465 -5.10 19.92 -5.93
N ALA A 466 -4.58 21.15 -5.85
CA ALA A 466 -5.37 22.35 -5.71
C ALA A 466 -6.10 22.74 -7.01
N ASN A 467 -5.52 22.45 -8.18
CA ASN A 467 -6.09 22.86 -9.47
C ASN A 467 -7.40 22.11 -9.75
N ALA A 468 -7.50 20.83 -9.38
CA ALA A 468 -8.73 20.03 -9.40
C ALA A 468 -9.92 20.69 -8.68
N ILE A 469 -9.67 21.42 -7.58
CA ILE A 469 -10.72 22.16 -6.86
C ILE A 469 -11.14 23.41 -7.64
N GLY A 470 -10.17 24.11 -8.23
CA GLY A 470 -10.45 25.26 -9.10
C GLY A 470 -11.32 24.85 -10.28
N GLU A 471 -10.86 23.88 -11.05
CA GLU A 471 -11.53 23.28 -12.22
C GLU A 471 -12.97 22.85 -11.89
N ALA A 472 -13.17 22.11 -10.80
CA ALA A 472 -14.48 21.66 -10.34
C ALA A 472 -15.44 22.84 -10.08
N LEU A 473 -14.98 23.87 -9.37
CA LEU A 473 -15.78 25.05 -9.02
C LEU A 473 -16.04 25.98 -10.22
N THR A 474 -15.14 26.04 -11.20
CA THR A 474 -15.28 26.94 -12.37
C THR A 474 -16.04 26.32 -13.53
N GLU A 475 -15.80 25.04 -13.83
CA GLU A 475 -16.40 24.36 -14.99
C GLU A 475 -17.74 23.71 -14.66
N PHE A 476 -17.95 23.33 -13.40
CA PHE A 476 -19.18 22.67 -12.92
C PHE A 476 -19.81 23.41 -11.74
N PRO A 477 -20.10 24.73 -11.86
CA PRO A 477 -20.63 25.55 -10.76
C PRO A 477 -22.05 25.15 -10.32
N THR A 478 -22.73 24.31 -11.10
CA THR A 478 -24.06 23.78 -10.77
C THR A 478 -24.03 22.63 -9.77
N TYR A 479 -22.89 21.96 -9.52
CA TYR A 479 -22.81 20.90 -8.52
C TYR A 479 -22.43 21.44 -7.13
N ASN A 480 -22.92 20.79 -6.06
CA ASN A 480 -22.53 21.13 -4.70
C ASN A 480 -21.23 20.43 -4.32
N TRP A 481 -20.10 21.09 -4.61
CA TRP A 481 -18.76 20.59 -4.34
C TRP A 481 -18.35 20.75 -2.87
N MET A 482 -18.24 19.62 -2.18
CA MET A 482 -17.81 19.50 -0.80
C MET A 482 -16.38 18.97 -0.75
N TYR A 483 -15.48 19.60 0.01
CA TYR A 483 -14.10 19.11 0.16
C TYR A 483 -13.49 19.57 1.47
N ILE A 484 -12.55 18.78 2.01
CA ILE A 484 -11.79 19.17 3.20
C ILE A 484 -10.90 20.38 2.85
N ARG A 485 -11.15 21.52 3.51
CA ARG A 485 -10.35 22.73 3.37
C ARG A 485 -8.99 22.58 4.05
N ARG A 486 -7.97 22.33 3.24
CA ARG A 486 -6.55 22.20 3.59
C ARG A 486 -5.67 22.77 2.47
N LYS A 487 -4.42 23.10 2.80
CA LYS A 487 -3.39 23.36 1.79
C LYS A 487 -3.15 22.08 0.96
N ARG A 488 -2.87 22.27 -0.33
CA ARG A 488 -2.60 21.25 -1.35
C ARG A 488 -1.43 21.72 -2.21
N TYR A 489 -0.76 20.78 -2.85
CA TYR A 489 0.16 21.09 -3.93
C TYR A 489 -0.64 21.49 -5.17
N LYS A 490 -0.06 22.31 -6.05
CA LYS A 490 -0.54 22.47 -7.42
C LYS A 490 0.26 21.55 -8.32
N ALA A 491 -0.40 20.84 -9.23
CA ALA A 491 0.31 20.05 -10.25
C ALA A 491 1.40 19.16 -9.62
N ASP A 492 2.63 19.24 -10.12
CA ASP A 492 3.81 18.48 -9.72
C ASP A 492 4.57 19.03 -8.50
N GLU A 493 4.13 20.13 -7.87
CA GLU A 493 4.84 20.79 -6.75
C GLU A 493 5.16 19.85 -5.56
N GLY A 494 4.39 18.77 -5.38
CA GLY A 494 4.54 17.84 -4.26
C GLY A 494 5.62 16.77 -4.45
N GLY A 495 6.11 16.53 -5.67
CA GLY A 495 7.03 15.41 -5.88
C GLY A 495 6.36 14.04 -5.66
N TRP A 496 7.18 13.07 -5.28
CA TRP A 496 6.76 11.69 -5.02
C TRP A 496 6.20 11.53 -3.59
N GLU A 497 5.03 10.92 -3.45
CA GLU A 497 4.39 10.56 -2.17
C GLU A 497 4.09 11.70 -1.16
N GLU A 498 4.04 12.96 -1.60
CA GLU A 498 3.56 14.07 -0.76
C GLU A 498 2.08 14.40 -1.02
N GLN A 499 1.20 13.79 -0.22
CA GLN A 499 -0.25 13.97 -0.31
C GLN A 499 -0.72 15.32 0.27
N THR A 500 0.08 15.90 1.16
CA THR A 500 -0.15 17.20 1.80
C THR A 500 1.13 18.05 1.86
N PRO A 501 1.06 19.37 1.58
CA PRO A 501 2.16 20.31 1.76
C PRO A 501 2.33 20.70 3.24
N SER A 502 2.63 19.70 4.06
CA SER A 502 2.73 19.78 5.52
C SER A 502 3.86 18.88 6.02
N ARG A 503 4.64 19.39 6.98
CA ARG A 503 5.57 18.56 7.78
C ARG A 503 4.95 18.09 9.10
N ASP A 504 3.67 18.43 9.35
CA ASP A 504 2.87 17.79 10.40
C ASP A 504 2.29 16.48 9.83
N TYR A 505 3.04 15.40 10.04
CA TYR A 505 2.66 14.03 9.69
C TYR A 505 1.37 13.58 10.37
N VAL A 506 1.11 14.07 11.59
CA VAL A 506 -0.11 13.75 12.31
C VAL A 506 -1.31 14.41 11.63
N PHE A 507 -1.17 15.63 11.10
CA PHE A 507 -2.19 16.28 10.28
C PHE A 507 -2.43 15.56 8.94
N GLU A 508 -1.39 15.05 8.28
CA GLU A 508 -1.50 14.23 7.06
C GLU A 508 -2.31 12.95 7.35
N MET A 509 -1.92 12.18 8.37
CA MET A 509 -2.64 10.97 8.79
C MET A 509 -4.07 11.26 9.26
N THR A 510 -4.28 12.31 10.07
CA THR A 510 -5.62 12.75 10.52
C THR A 510 -6.51 13.06 9.32
N THR A 511 -5.98 13.75 8.30
CA THR A 511 -6.72 14.09 7.08
C THR A 511 -7.12 12.83 6.30
N LEU A 512 -6.20 11.89 6.09
CA LEU A 512 -6.45 10.67 5.33
C LEU A 512 -7.46 9.77 6.03
N LEU A 513 -7.34 9.57 7.34
CA LEU A 513 -8.32 8.81 8.12
C LEU A 513 -9.68 9.52 8.19
N SER A 514 -9.72 10.85 8.25
CA SER A 514 -10.98 11.62 8.20
C SER A 514 -11.71 11.42 6.87
N ILE A 515 -11.00 11.27 5.75
CA ILE A 515 -11.60 10.92 4.46
C ILE A 515 -12.27 9.53 4.54
N LEU A 516 -11.59 8.54 5.13
CA LEU A 516 -12.15 7.18 5.30
C LEU A 516 -13.36 7.14 6.25
N GLU A 517 -13.45 8.06 7.22
CA GLU A 517 -14.62 8.20 8.11
C GLU A 517 -15.80 8.95 7.45
N LEU A 518 -15.53 9.89 6.55
CA LEU A 518 -16.52 10.72 5.86
C LEU A 518 -17.12 10.03 4.61
N ALA A 519 -16.29 9.42 3.77
CA ALA A 519 -16.72 8.81 2.51
C ALA A 519 -17.89 7.81 2.62
N PRO A 520 -18.01 6.96 3.67
CA PRO A 520 -19.13 6.02 3.81
C PRO A 520 -20.51 6.65 4.00
N GLN A 521 -20.60 7.97 4.16
CA GLN A 521 -21.88 8.71 4.18
C GLN A 521 -22.44 8.92 2.76
N CYS A 522 -21.62 8.73 1.72
CA CYS A 522 -22.02 8.84 0.32
C CYS A 522 -22.41 7.49 -0.28
N SER A 523 -23.32 7.51 -1.26
CA SER A 523 -23.92 6.33 -1.87
C SER A 523 -23.17 5.80 -3.09
N ALA A 524 -22.27 6.58 -3.70
CA ALA A 524 -21.51 6.21 -4.89
C ALA A 524 -20.08 6.77 -4.85
N ILE A 525 -19.18 6.24 -5.68
CA ILE A 525 -17.82 6.75 -5.86
C ILE A 525 -17.38 6.70 -7.33
N VAL A 526 -16.71 7.76 -7.78
CA VAL A 526 -15.98 7.80 -9.05
C VAL A 526 -14.52 8.11 -8.80
N HIS A 527 -13.60 7.33 -9.37
CA HIS A 527 -12.17 7.43 -9.08
C HIS A 527 -11.29 7.07 -10.28
N GLY A 528 -9.99 7.39 -10.20
CA GLY A 528 -8.95 6.76 -11.01
C GLY A 528 -8.22 5.66 -10.22
N GLN A 529 -7.36 4.90 -10.88
CA GLN A 529 -6.57 3.84 -10.27
C GLN A 529 -5.66 4.38 -9.16
N SER A 530 -5.96 4.04 -7.92
CA SER A 530 -5.19 4.46 -6.75
C SER A 530 -5.44 3.51 -5.60
N SER A 531 -4.37 3.02 -4.97
CA SER A 531 -4.48 2.18 -3.77
C SER A 531 -5.17 2.89 -2.61
N PHE A 532 -5.17 4.24 -2.58
CA PHE A 532 -5.97 5.00 -1.62
C PHE A 532 -7.46 5.05 -2.00
N ALA A 533 -7.81 5.09 -3.30
CA ALA A 533 -9.20 4.94 -3.73
C ALA A 533 -9.75 3.57 -3.31
N ASP A 534 -8.96 2.51 -3.44
CA ASP A 534 -9.33 1.16 -3.00
C ASP A 534 -9.63 1.11 -1.49
N LEU A 535 -8.86 1.84 -0.66
CA LEU A 535 -9.17 1.98 0.78
C LEU A 535 -10.47 2.76 1.02
N VAL A 536 -10.76 3.79 0.22
CA VAL A 536 -12.02 4.55 0.31
C VAL A 536 -13.21 3.66 -0.03
N ILE A 537 -13.15 2.91 -1.14
CA ILE A 537 -14.19 1.96 -1.59
C ILE A 537 -14.50 0.96 -0.48
N ARG A 538 -13.46 0.28 0.04
CA ARG A 538 -13.62 -0.72 1.10
C ARG A 538 -14.18 -0.11 2.40
N SER A 539 -13.79 1.11 2.75
CA SER A 539 -14.40 1.82 3.89
C SER A 539 -15.89 2.07 3.66
N MET A 540 -16.28 2.51 2.46
CA MET A 540 -17.68 2.73 2.08
C MET A 540 -18.50 1.43 2.17
N GLU A 541 -17.98 0.33 1.63
CA GLU A 541 -18.61 -0.99 1.69
C GLU A 541 -18.78 -1.49 3.13
N SER A 542 -17.75 -1.37 3.97
CA SER A 542 -17.75 -1.87 5.36
C SER A 542 -18.86 -1.33 6.25
N ARG A 543 -19.45 -0.17 5.89
CA ARG A 543 -20.51 0.51 6.66
C ARG A 543 -21.90 0.47 6.02
N ARG A 544 -22.04 -0.07 4.81
CA ARG A 544 -23.35 -0.19 4.15
C ARG A 544 -24.19 -1.26 4.83
N ARG A 545 -25.51 -1.01 4.89
CA ARG A 545 -26.49 -2.07 5.23
C ARG A 545 -26.56 -3.04 4.04
N ARG A 546 -26.74 -4.33 4.34
CA ARG A 546 -26.98 -5.36 3.30
C ARG A 546 -28.15 -4.93 2.41
N GLY A 547 -27.98 -5.03 1.09
CA GLY A 547 -29.00 -4.67 0.10
C GLY A 547 -28.79 -3.33 -0.62
N ASN A 548 -27.91 -2.45 -0.12
CA ASN A 548 -27.57 -1.20 -0.80
C ASN A 548 -26.20 -1.30 -1.47
N ASP A 549 -26.13 -1.74 -2.72
CA ASP A 549 -24.87 -1.87 -3.46
C ASP A 549 -24.17 -0.51 -3.64
N LEU A 550 -22.84 -0.49 -3.57
CA LEU A 550 -22.03 0.70 -3.85
C LEU A 550 -21.90 0.87 -5.37
N LYS A 551 -22.42 1.98 -5.90
CA LYS A 551 -22.13 2.36 -7.29
C LYS A 551 -20.68 2.82 -7.37
N VAL A 552 -19.83 2.03 -8.02
CA VAL A 552 -18.43 2.35 -8.33
C VAL A 552 -18.31 2.58 -9.83
N ALA A 553 -17.56 3.61 -10.25
CA ALA A 553 -17.15 3.79 -11.64
C ALA A 553 -15.72 4.31 -11.71
N ARG A 554 -14.96 3.93 -12.74
CA ARG A 554 -13.61 4.47 -12.94
C ARG A 554 -13.58 5.46 -14.09
N VAL A 555 -12.78 6.50 -13.95
CA VAL A 555 -12.49 7.44 -15.04
C VAL A 555 -11.62 6.80 -16.11
N ASP A 556 -10.83 5.79 -15.73
CA ASP A 556 -9.83 5.09 -16.53
C ASP A 556 -10.25 3.68 -16.97
N ASP A 557 -11.53 3.33 -16.85
CA ASP A 557 -12.08 2.08 -17.39
C ASP A 557 -11.80 1.97 -18.90
N ASN A 558 -11.14 0.87 -19.30
CA ASN A 558 -10.69 0.58 -20.66
C ASN A 558 -9.59 1.52 -21.22
N ILE A 559 -8.84 2.21 -20.36
CA ILE A 559 -7.74 3.11 -20.77
C ILE A 559 -6.41 2.61 -20.18
N THR A 560 -5.36 2.57 -21.01
CA THR A 560 -3.99 2.34 -20.53
C THR A 560 -3.53 3.54 -19.69
N ILE A 561 -3.45 3.35 -18.37
CA ILE A 561 -3.09 4.41 -17.41
C ILE A 561 -1.59 4.72 -17.44
N TYR A 562 -0.77 3.68 -17.60
CA TYR A 562 0.69 3.74 -17.66
C TYR A 562 1.13 3.58 -19.11
N ASP A 563 1.42 4.71 -19.77
CA ASP A 563 1.95 4.73 -21.13
C ASP A 563 3.17 5.66 -21.15
N PRO A 564 4.36 5.22 -21.58
CA PRO A 564 5.52 6.12 -21.75
C PRO A 564 5.25 7.27 -22.72
N MET A 565 4.27 7.19 -23.61
CA MET A 565 3.83 8.31 -24.46
C MET A 565 3.09 9.40 -23.68
N ASN A 566 2.54 9.13 -22.49
CA ASN A 566 1.96 10.15 -21.60
C ASN A 566 3.00 11.20 -21.21
N LEU A 567 4.30 10.86 -21.16
CA LEU A 567 5.39 11.82 -20.93
C LEU A 567 5.42 12.98 -21.95
N HIS A 568 4.70 12.87 -23.07
CA HIS A 568 4.53 13.95 -24.03
C HIS A 568 3.33 14.87 -23.71
N PHE A 569 3.16 15.24 -22.44
CA PHE A 569 2.27 16.31 -21.94
C PHE A 569 2.63 17.74 -22.44
N ARG A 570 3.01 17.92 -23.71
CA ARG A 570 3.18 19.24 -24.33
C ARG A 570 1.88 20.04 -24.41
N ASN A 571 0.73 19.38 -24.25
CA ASN A 571 -0.61 19.96 -24.38
C ASN A 571 -1.43 20.02 -23.07
N VAL A 572 -1.02 19.35 -21.98
CA VAL A 572 -1.50 19.73 -20.63
C VAL A 572 -0.70 20.97 -20.29
N SER A 573 -1.30 22.11 -20.60
CA SER A 573 -0.56 23.24 -21.15
C SER A 573 0.14 24.08 -20.08
N LYS A 574 0.87 25.10 -20.53
CA LYS A 574 1.35 26.21 -19.69
C LYS A 574 0.23 26.95 -18.92
N GLU A 575 -1.02 26.59 -19.14
CA GLU A 575 -2.22 27.11 -18.47
C GLU A 575 -2.55 26.32 -17.19
N TYR A 576 -2.21 25.02 -17.14
CA TYR A 576 -2.31 24.21 -15.90
C TYR A 576 -1.26 24.61 -14.84
N HIS A 577 -0.14 25.18 -15.28
CA HIS A 577 0.92 25.72 -14.41
C HIS A 577 0.84 27.25 -14.19
N ARG A 578 -0.28 27.90 -14.53
CA ARG A 578 -0.55 29.32 -14.23
C ARG A 578 -1.50 29.45 -13.04
#